data_AF-Q7NYI3-F1
#
_entry.id   AF-Q7NYI3-F1
#
_cell.length_a   1.000
_cell.length_b   1.000
_cell.length_c   1.000
_cell.angle_alpha   90.00
_cell.angle_beta   90.00
_cell.angle_gamma   90.00
#
_symmetry.space_group_name_H-M   'P 1'
#
loop_
_entity.id
_entity.type
_entity.pdbx_description
1 polymer ?
#
loop_
_entity_poly.entity_id
_entity_poly.type
_entity_poly.pdbx_seq_one_letter_code
_entity_poly.pdbx_strand_id
1 'polypeptide(L)'
;MNPREASLDAYLKLIARLGASDEVVAARRSMLRRLLARLAGAKRTADDYHAHVDGFVASCEPAERVLAVTCAREFYYFWLDDMKKMVEMTARAGFSIHNPAFPWHGDFDTLLGAMRESGFSRFPPSLGLYLGKSFEDGAGEADIRQRERQLKALLFLLDPHPPTSSHYRMGVDALLQHLPEGAPRQQLLTLVREYFGYWQSFPFSHHRNSGAR
;
A
#
# COMPACT_ATOMS: atom_id res chain seq x y z
N MET A 1 -3.80 -17.25 28.09
CA MET A 1 -3.52 -16.25 27.05
C MET A 1 -4.67 -16.27 26.07
N ASN A 2 -5.30 -15.13 25.76
CA ASN A 2 -6.40 -15.08 24.79
C ASN A 2 -5.85 -15.52 23.41
N PRO A 3 -6.48 -16.46 22.68
CA PRO A 3 -5.98 -16.89 21.36
C PRO A 3 -5.72 -15.75 20.38
N ARG A 4 -6.49 -14.65 20.48
CA ARG A 4 -6.28 -13.45 19.64
C ARG A 4 -5.00 -12.69 20.00
N GLU A 5 -4.65 -12.64 21.29
CA GLU A 5 -3.39 -12.04 21.74
C GLU A 5 -2.19 -12.89 21.31
N ALA A 6 -2.34 -14.22 21.31
CA ALA A 6 -1.30 -15.12 20.81
C ALA A 6 -1.01 -14.90 19.31
N SER A 7 -2.04 -14.75 18.47
CA SER A 7 -1.88 -14.42 17.05
C SER A 7 -1.17 -13.07 16.86
N LEU A 8 -1.54 -12.05 17.66
CA LEU A 8 -0.88 -10.74 17.61
C LEU A 8 0.60 -10.83 17.98
N ASP A 9 0.92 -11.49 19.08
CA ASP A 9 2.30 -11.63 19.53
C ASP A 9 3.15 -12.43 18.52
N ALA A 10 2.58 -13.43 17.87
CA ALA A 10 3.26 -14.17 16.80
C ALA A 10 3.59 -13.26 15.60
N TYR A 11 2.64 -12.44 15.15
CA TYR A 11 2.87 -11.46 14.09
C TYR A 11 3.97 -10.46 14.45
N LEU A 12 3.89 -9.87 15.66
CA LEU A 12 4.85 -8.88 16.12
C LEU A 12 6.27 -9.47 16.25
N LYS A 13 6.40 -10.71 16.75
CA LYS A 13 7.68 -11.42 16.79
C LYS A 13 8.22 -11.71 15.39
N LEU A 14 7.35 -12.04 14.43
CA LEU A 14 7.78 -12.28 13.05
C LEU A 14 8.39 -11.01 12.45
N ILE A 15 7.68 -9.88 12.47
CA ILE A 15 8.19 -8.64 11.85
C ILE A 15 9.46 -8.12 12.57
N ALA A 16 9.56 -8.30 13.88
CA ALA A 16 10.78 -7.96 14.63
C ALA A 16 11.97 -8.82 14.16
N ARG A 17 11.77 -10.13 13.98
CA ARG A 17 12.79 -11.04 13.44
C ARG A 17 13.19 -10.68 12.01
N LEU A 18 12.28 -10.12 11.23
CA LEU A 18 12.53 -9.65 9.87
C LEU A 18 13.24 -8.28 9.83
N GLY A 19 13.45 -7.62 10.97
CA GLY A 19 14.20 -6.37 11.07
C GLY A 19 13.34 -5.11 11.23
N ALA A 20 12.06 -5.23 11.58
CA ALA A 20 11.26 -4.07 11.98
C ALA A 20 11.83 -3.44 13.26
N SER A 21 11.90 -2.11 13.31
CA SER A 21 12.32 -1.39 14.52
C SER A 21 11.29 -1.52 15.64
N ASP A 22 11.71 -1.28 16.88
CA ASP A 22 10.82 -1.29 18.05
C ASP A 22 9.67 -0.29 17.90
N GLU A 23 9.92 0.86 17.28
CA GLU A 23 8.89 1.85 16.96
C GLU A 23 7.83 1.29 16.00
N VAL A 24 8.26 0.61 14.94
CA VAL A 24 7.34 -0.05 13.99
C VAL A 24 6.53 -1.12 14.71
N VAL A 25 7.17 -1.96 15.53
CA VAL A 25 6.50 -3.01 16.30
C VAL A 25 5.48 -2.41 17.28
N ALA A 26 5.83 -1.33 17.98
CA ALA A 26 4.94 -0.65 18.92
C ALA A 26 3.73 -0.02 18.22
N ALA A 27 3.95 0.68 17.10
CA ALA A 27 2.89 1.29 16.31
C ALA A 27 1.90 0.24 15.78
N ARG A 28 2.40 -0.89 15.25
CA ARG A 28 1.56 -1.98 14.75
C ARG A 28 0.82 -2.70 15.86
N ARG A 29 1.45 -2.89 17.03
CA ARG A 29 0.77 -3.41 18.24
C ARG A 29 -0.42 -2.54 18.62
N SER A 30 -0.24 -1.23 18.68
CA SER A 30 -1.30 -0.28 19.00
C SER A 30 -2.46 -0.37 17.98
N MET A 31 -2.13 -0.32 16.69
CA MET A 31 -3.09 -0.40 15.59
C MET A 31 -3.89 -1.71 15.61
N LEU A 32 -3.20 -2.85 15.74
CA LEU A 32 -3.84 -4.16 15.72
C LEU A 32 -4.66 -4.45 16.97
N ARG A 33 -4.31 -3.88 18.15
CA ARG A 33 -5.18 -3.96 19.33
C ARG A 33 -6.51 -3.25 19.11
N ARG A 34 -6.51 -2.08 18.47
CA ARG A 34 -7.74 -1.36 18.08
C ARG A 34 -8.58 -2.19 17.12
N LEU A 35 -7.96 -2.81 16.10
CA LEU A 35 -8.65 -3.70 15.16
C LEU A 35 -9.21 -4.96 15.86
N LEU A 36 -8.44 -5.60 16.73
CA LEU A 36 -8.87 -6.80 17.46
C LEU A 36 -10.07 -6.54 18.37
N ALA A 37 -10.17 -5.34 18.96
CA ALA A 37 -11.35 -4.93 19.71
C ALA A 37 -12.60 -4.83 18.80
N ARG A 38 -12.46 -4.42 17.54
CA ARG A 38 -13.56 -4.40 16.55
C ARG A 38 -13.96 -5.79 16.09
N LEU A 39 -12.99 -6.71 16.01
CA LEU A 39 -13.21 -8.13 15.68
C LEU A 39 -13.73 -8.94 16.88
N ALA A 40 -14.07 -8.28 18.00
CA ALA A 40 -14.58 -8.94 19.19
C ALA A 40 -15.97 -9.53 18.92
N GLY A 41 -16.00 -10.84 18.70
CA GLY A 41 -17.25 -11.56 18.42
C GLY A 41 -17.49 -11.84 16.94
N ALA A 42 -16.61 -11.30 16.06
CA ALA A 42 -16.58 -11.65 14.65
C ALA A 42 -16.37 -13.16 14.45
N LYS A 43 -17.08 -13.72 13.48
CA LYS A 43 -16.86 -15.05 12.94
C LYS A 43 -15.50 -15.05 12.26
N ARG A 44 -14.74 -16.14 12.40
CA ARG A 44 -13.44 -16.30 11.73
C ARG A 44 -13.61 -16.64 10.24
N THR A 45 -14.15 -15.71 9.45
CA THR A 45 -14.32 -15.85 8.01
C THR A 45 -13.74 -14.65 7.27
N ALA A 46 -13.42 -14.83 5.99
CA ALA A 46 -12.87 -13.77 5.15
C ALA A 46 -13.82 -12.56 5.05
N ASP A 47 -15.10 -12.81 4.80
CA ASP A 47 -16.10 -11.76 4.61
C ASP A 47 -16.28 -10.91 5.86
N ASP A 48 -16.35 -11.56 7.03
CA ASP A 48 -16.54 -10.86 8.30
C ASP A 48 -15.28 -10.06 8.67
N TYR A 49 -14.09 -10.59 8.39
CA TYR A 49 -12.84 -9.85 8.55
C TYR A 49 -12.82 -8.59 7.68
N HIS A 50 -13.12 -8.71 6.39
CA HIS A 50 -13.11 -7.58 5.47
C HIS A 50 -14.10 -6.50 5.87
N ALA A 51 -15.35 -6.89 6.22
CA ALA A 51 -16.37 -5.93 6.66
C ALA A 51 -15.93 -5.14 7.90
N HIS A 52 -15.32 -5.82 8.88
CA HIS A 52 -14.80 -5.17 10.09
C HIS A 52 -13.56 -4.29 9.82
N VAL A 53 -12.68 -4.72 8.92
CA VAL A 53 -11.49 -3.94 8.51
C VAL A 53 -11.90 -2.67 7.77
N ASP A 54 -12.84 -2.75 6.84
CA ASP A 54 -13.31 -1.59 6.08
C ASP A 54 -13.89 -0.53 7.02
N GLY A 55 -14.76 -0.93 7.96
CA GLY A 55 -15.28 -0.04 8.99
C GLY A 55 -14.20 0.51 9.92
N PHE A 56 -13.20 -0.30 10.28
CA PHE A 56 -12.07 0.12 11.11
C PHE A 56 -11.22 1.18 10.40
N VAL A 57 -10.82 0.93 9.16
CA VAL A 57 -9.99 1.85 8.36
C VAL A 57 -10.73 3.17 8.11
N ALA A 58 -12.03 3.11 7.80
CA ALA A 58 -12.85 4.32 7.62
C ALA A 58 -12.90 5.17 8.90
N SER A 59 -12.87 4.55 10.08
CA SER A 59 -12.83 5.25 11.38
C SER A 59 -11.47 5.78 11.79
N CYS A 60 -10.39 5.43 11.08
CA CYS A 60 -9.06 5.95 11.37
C CYS A 60 -8.87 7.34 10.76
N GLU A 61 -8.05 8.16 11.44
CA GLU A 61 -7.57 9.43 10.91
C GLU A 61 -6.85 9.20 9.57
N PRO A 62 -6.97 10.11 8.59
CA PRO A 62 -6.38 9.92 7.26
C PRO A 62 -4.89 9.52 7.29
N ALA A 63 -4.10 10.15 8.16
CA ALA A 63 -2.68 9.85 8.32
C ALA A 63 -2.39 8.42 8.82
N GLU A 64 -3.34 7.78 9.50
CA GLU A 64 -3.19 6.41 10.03
C GLU A 64 -3.67 5.33 9.05
N ARG A 65 -4.44 5.68 8.02
CA ARG A 65 -5.16 4.69 7.19
C ARG A 65 -4.25 3.75 6.43
N VAL A 66 -3.12 4.24 5.91
CA VAL A 66 -2.12 3.37 5.23
C VAL A 66 -1.56 2.32 6.21
N LEU A 67 -1.25 2.75 7.43
CA LEU A 67 -0.79 1.85 8.49
C LEU A 67 -1.88 0.85 8.87
N ALA A 68 -3.12 1.30 9.06
CA ALA A 68 -4.27 0.47 9.39
C ALA A 68 -4.51 -0.63 8.35
N VAL A 69 -4.57 -0.26 7.06
CA VAL A 69 -4.75 -1.19 5.94
C VAL A 69 -3.59 -2.18 5.85
N THR A 70 -2.36 -1.70 5.99
CA THR A 70 -1.16 -2.57 5.98
C THR A 70 -1.21 -3.59 7.11
N CYS A 71 -1.48 -3.13 8.34
CA CYS A 71 -1.58 -3.98 9.51
C CYS A 71 -2.67 -5.04 9.35
N ALA A 72 -3.88 -4.64 8.96
CA ALA A 72 -4.99 -5.55 8.74
C ALA A 72 -4.65 -6.61 7.69
N ARG A 73 -4.10 -6.18 6.55
CA ARG A 73 -3.78 -7.09 5.45
C ARG A 73 -2.73 -8.14 5.82
N GLU A 74 -1.68 -7.74 6.52
CA GLU A 74 -0.62 -8.66 6.94
C GLU A 74 -1.08 -9.56 8.09
N PHE A 75 -1.91 -9.04 9.00
CA PHE A 75 -2.42 -9.78 10.14
C PHE A 75 -3.53 -10.78 9.77
N TYR A 76 -4.19 -10.60 8.63
CA TYR A 76 -5.30 -11.45 8.15
C TYR A 76 -5.03 -12.96 8.32
N TYR A 77 -3.88 -13.44 7.85
CA TYR A 77 -3.56 -14.88 7.90
C TYR A 77 -3.27 -15.38 9.32
N PHE A 78 -2.80 -14.52 10.22
CA PHE A 78 -2.65 -14.84 11.65
C PHE A 78 -4.01 -14.95 12.34
N TRP A 79 -4.97 -14.12 11.93
CA TRP A 79 -6.32 -14.13 12.50
C TRP A 79 -7.14 -15.33 12.03
N LEU A 80 -6.97 -15.73 10.76
CA LEU A 80 -7.56 -16.95 10.20
C LEU A 80 -6.86 -18.24 10.62
N ASP A 81 -5.68 -18.16 11.24
CA ASP A 81 -4.83 -19.33 11.55
C ASP A 81 -4.35 -20.09 10.30
N ASP A 82 -4.14 -19.39 9.19
CA ASP A 82 -3.69 -19.97 7.91
C ASP A 82 -2.16 -20.01 7.84
N MET A 83 -1.59 -21.04 8.48
CA MET A 83 -0.14 -21.22 8.57
C MET A 83 0.54 -21.41 7.21
N LYS A 84 -0.16 -22.04 6.26
CA LYS A 84 0.36 -22.24 4.91
C LYS A 84 0.57 -20.89 4.22
N LYS A 85 -0.42 -20.00 4.28
CA LYS A 85 -0.31 -18.65 3.72
C LYS A 85 0.73 -17.79 4.43
N MET A 86 0.86 -17.92 5.76
CA MET A 86 1.92 -17.21 6.50
C MET A 86 3.33 -17.60 6.02
N VAL A 87 3.57 -18.89 5.78
CA VAL A 87 4.86 -19.38 5.25
C VAL A 87 5.07 -18.88 3.81
N GLU A 88 4.06 -18.99 2.94
CA GLU A 88 4.13 -18.49 1.55
C GLU A 88 4.45 -16.98 1.50
N MET A 89 3.82 -16.19 2.36
CA MET A 89 4.08 -14.75 2.47
C MET A 89 5.49 -14.44 2.96
N THR A 90 5.94 -15.15 4.00
CA THR A 90 7.28 -14.94 4.56
C THR A 90 8.36 -15.23 3.52
N ALA A 91 8.20 -16.32 2.75
CA ALA A 91 9.13 -16.70 1.68
C ALA A 91 9.25 -15.66 0.55
N ARG A 92 8.23 -14.81 0.35
CA ARG A 92 8.20 -13.77 -0.68
C ARG A 92 8.53 -12.38 -0.15
N ALA A 93 9.06 -12.26 1.06
CA ALA A 93 9.24 -10.98 1.76
C ALA A 93 7.94 -10.14 1.78
N GLY A 94 6.80 -10.82 1.98
CA GLY A 94 5.46 -10.21 1.91
C GLY A 94 5.07 -9.38 3.13
N PHE A 95 5.87 -9.39 4.20
CA PHE A 95 5.69 -8.57 5.39
C PHE A 95 6.59 -7.34 5.30
N SER A 96 5.98 -6.16 5.40
CA SER A 96 6.71 -4.92 5.50
C SER A 96 7.32 -4.76 6.89
N ILE A 97 8.50 -4.14 6.97
CA ILE A 97 9.22 -3.86 8.21
C ILE A 97 9.34 -2.35 8.51
N HIS A 98 8.64 -1.54 7.71
CA HIS A 98 8.64 -0.09 7.80
C HIS A 98 7.20 0.43 7.84
N ASN A 99 7.02 1.62 8.43
CA ASN A 99 5.78 2.39 8.38
C ASN A 99 6.08 3.73 7.67
N PRO A 100 6.28 3.72 6.33
CA PRO A 100 6.55 4.94 5.58
C PRO A 100 5.40 5.95 5.73
N ALA A 101 5.74 7.23 5.82
CA ALA A 101 4.77 8.30 5.88
C ALA A 101 4.23 8.62 4.48
N PHE A 102 2.90 8.60 4.34
CA PHE A 102 2.19 9.08 3.15
C PHE A 102 1.28 10.24 3.57
N PRO A 103 1.69 11.49 3.32
CA PRO A 103 0.91 12.65 3.71
C PRO A 103 -0.48 12.67 3.06
N TRP A 104 -1.48 13.03 3.85
CA TRP A 104 -2.85 13.21 3.37
C TRP A 104 -3.03 14.60 2.77
N HIS A 105 -3.37 14.65 1.48
CA HIS A 105 -3.60 15.87 0.71
C HIS A 105 -5.09 16.23 0.50
N GLY A 106 -6.05 15.59 1.17
CA GLY A 106 -7.47 15.82 0.85
C GLY A 106 -7.89 15.04 -0.40
N ASP A 107 -8.52 15.67 -1.37
CA ASP A 107 -8.95 14.98 -2.59
C ASP A 107 -7.83 14.83 -3.64
N PHE A 108 -8.16 14.15 -4.74
CA PHE A 108 -7.22 13.91 -5.84
C PHE A 108 -6.75 15.20 -6.53
N ASP A 109 -7.61 16.22 -6.63
CA ASP A 109 -7.24 17.50 -7.25
C ASP A 109 -6.23 18.26 -6.38
N THR A 110 -6.40 18.20 -5.08
CA THR A 110 -5.48 18.81 -4.09
C THR A 110 -4.14 18.08 -4.06
N LEU A 111 -4.12 16.74 -4.14
CA LEU A 111 -2.88 15.98 -4.33
C LEU A 111 -2.11 16.44 -5.59
N LEU A 112 -2.82 16.60 -6.70
CA LEU A 112 -2.19 17.09 -7.94
C LEU A 112 -1.75 18.55 -7.84
N GLY A 113 -2.45 19.37 -7.05
CA GLY A 113 -2.02 20.71 -6.65
C GLY A 113 -0.66 20.68 -5.95
N ALA A 114 -0.53 19.87 -4.90
CA ALA A 114 0.72 19.71 -4.16
C ALA A 114 1.88 19.20 -5.05
N MET A 115 1.60 18.27 -5.97
CA MET A 115 2.59 17.82 -6.95
C MET A 115 3.07 18.96 -7.85
N ARG A 116 2.16 19.84 -8.33
CA ARG A 116 2.53 20.99 -9.15
C ARG A 116 3.30 22.05 -8.36
N GLU A 117 2.84 22.37 -7.15
CA GLU A 117 3.47 23.35 -6.26
C GLU A 117 4.91 22.96 -5.88
N SER A 118 5.16 21.66 -5.68
CA SER A 118 6.51 21.15 -5.44
C SER A 118 7.41 21.14 -6.68
N GLY A 119 6.89 21.47 -7.87
CA GLY A 119 7.64 21.41 -9.13
C GLY A 119 8.05 19.99 -9.53
N PHE A 120 7.34 18.97 -9.03
CA PHE A 120 7.73 17.58 -9.22
C PHE A 120 7.63 17.17 -10.70
N SER A 121 8.77 16.80 -11.29
CA SER A 121 8.89 16.42 -12.70
C SER A 121 9.79 15.21 -12.94
N ARG A 122 10.38 14.63 -11.89
CA ARG A 122 11.38 13.55 -11.95
C ARG A 122 10.77 12.16 -12.12
N PHE A 123 9.90 11.97 -13.11
CA PHE A 123 9.25 10.67 -13.33
C PHE A 123 10.24 9.60 -13.84
N PRO A 124 10.10 8.33 -13.43
CA PRO A 124 10.94 7.24 -13.90
C PRO A 124 10.65 6.90 -15.38
N PRO A 125 11.62 6.29 -16.10
CA PRO A 125 11.42 5.87 -17.48
C PRO A 125 10.23 4.91 -17.68
N SER A 126 9.90 4.12 -16.66
CA SER A 126 8.76 3.21 -16.67
C SER A 126 7.44 3.88 -17.03
N LEU A 127 7.23 5.15 -16.65
CA LEU A 127 6.03 5.90 -17.01
C LEU A 127 5.90 6.04 -18.54
N GLY A 128 6.96 6.52 -19.19
CA GLY A 128 6.97 6.69 -20.64
C GLY A 128 6.84 5.37 -21.39
N LEU A 129 7.54 4.33 -20.92
CA LEU A 129 7.45 2.98 -21.50
C LEU A 129 6.02 2.41 -21.43
N TYR A 130 5.36 2.54 -20.28
CA TYR A 130 3.99 2.07 -20.10
C TYR A 130 2.98 2.83 -20.97
N LEU A 131 3.07 4.16 -21.01
CA LEU A 131 2.16 5.00 -21.81
C LEU A 131 2.38 4.80 -23.31
N GLY A 132 3.64 4.67 -23.74
CA GLY A 132 3.99 4.34 -25.12
C GLY A 132 3.41 2.98 -25.52
N LYS A 133 3.57 1.96 -24.67
CA LYS A 133 2.97 0.64 -24.93
C LYS A 133 1.45 0.69 -25.00
N SER A 134 0.81 1.45 -24.11
CA SER A 134 -0.64 1.62 -24.11
C SER A 134 -1.14 2.29 -25.40
N PHE A 135 -0.41 3.27 -25.92
CA PHE A 135 -0.70 3.88 -27.23
C PHE A 135 -0.54 2.88 -28.38
N GLU A 136 0.54 2.11 -28.40
CA GLU A 136 0.76 1.04 -29.39
C GLU A 136 -0.35 -0.02 -29.37
N ASP A 137 -0.90 -0.31 -28.19
CA ASP A 137 -2.03 -1.24 -28.00
C ASP A 137 -3.40 -0.62 -28.34
N GLY A 138 -3.42 0.60 -28.85
CA GLY A 138 -4.63 1.26 -29.38
C GLY A 138 -5.43 2.05 -28.34
N ALA A 139 -4.86 2.37 -27.18
CA ALA A 139 -5.51 3.26 -26.22
C ALA A 139 -5.71 4.66 -26.81
N GLY A 140 -6.91 5.21 -26.68
CA GLY A 140 -7.21 6.56 -27.14
C GLY A 140 -6.50 7.63 -26.31
N GLU A 141 -6.26 8.82 -26.88
CA GLU A 141 -5.51 9.87 -26.20
C GLU A 141 -6.10 10.30 -24.84
N ALA A 142 -7.43 10.33 -24.73
CA ALA A 142 -8.09 10.69 -23.48
C ALA A 142 -7.81 9.66 -22.37
N ASP A 143 -7.76 8.37 -22.72
CA ASP A 143 -7.40 7.30 -21.78
C ASP A 143 -5.93 7.41 -21.37
N ILE A 144 -5.02 7.63 -22.32
CA ILE A 144 -3.60 7.83 -22.04
C ILE A 144 -3.38 9.01 -21.09
N ARG A 145 -4.02 10.16 -21.33
CA ARG A 145 -3.93 11.34 -20.45
C ARG A 145 -4.44 11.05 -19.04
N GLN A 146 -5.54 10.28 -18.93
CA GLN A 146 -6.08 9.90 -17.63
C GLN A 146 -5.14 8.96 -16.87
N ARG A 147 -4.60 7.94 -17.55
CA ARG A 147 -3.59 7.01 -16.98
C ARG A 147 -2.35 7.76 -16.53
N GLU A 148 -1.82 8.64 -17.38
CA GLU A 148 -0.67 9.46 -17.06
C GLU A 148 -0.92 10.29 -15.79
N ARG A 149 -2.07 10.96 -15.70
CA ARG A 149 -2.45 11.77 -14.53
C ARG A 149 -2.47 10.95 -13.24
N GLN A 150 -3.05 9.76 -13.26
CA GLN A 150 -3.14 8.86 -12.11
C GLN A 150 -1.76 8.29 -11.72
N LEU A 151 -0.98 7.86 -12.70
CA LEU A 151 0.36 7.31 -12.45
C LEU A 151 1.33 8.38 -11.96
N LYS A 152 1.28 9.62 -12.47
CA LYS A 152 2.08 10.73 -11.96
C LYS A 152 1.79 11.01 -10.48
N ALA A 153 0.51 10.98 -10.09
CA ALA A 153 0.13 11.11 -8.67
C ALA A 153 0.68 9.98 -7.81
N LEU A 154 0.59 8.72 -8.26
CA LEU A 154 1.20 7.57 -7.58
C LEU A 154 2.72 7.73 -7.44
N LEU A 155 3.39 8.13 -8.51
CA LEU A 155 4.84 8.31 -8.55
C LEU A 155 5.30 9.44 -7.65
N PHE A 156 4.53 10.53 -7.55
CA PHE A 156 4.78 11.60 -6.59
C PHE A 156 4.76 11.08 -5.15
N LEU A 157 3.79 10.24 -4.80
CA LEU A 157 3.73 9.60 -3.48
C LEU A 157 4.87 8.59 -3.24
N LEU A 158 5.33 7.89 -4.29
CA LEU A 158 6.36 6.84 -4.17
C LEU A 158 7.80 7.36 -4.21
N ASP A 159 8.04 8.56 -4.72
CA ASP A 159 9.38 9.09 -4.95
C ASP A 159 10.35 9.00 -3.76
N PRO A 160 9.96 9.37 -2.51
CA PRO A 160 10.88 9.31 -1.38
C PRO A 160 11.12 7.88 -0.87
N HIS A 161 10.41 6.88 -1.41
CA HIS A 161 10.39 5.53 -0.88
C HIS A 161 11.17 4.54 -1.74
N PRO A 162 11.82 3.52 -1.13
CA PRO A 162 12.51 2.46 -1.86
C PRO A 162 11.61 1.73 -2.87
N PRO A 163 12.15 1.24 -4.00
CA PRO A 163 11.37 0.61 -5.05
C PRO A 163 11.01 -0.86 -4.72
N THR A 164 10.36 -1.08 -3.58
CA THR A 164 9.91 -2.41 -3.15
C THR A 164 8.42 -2.59 -3.39
N SER A 165 7.99 -3.85 -3.52
CA SER A 165 6.56 -4.20 -3.65
C SER A 165 5.72 -3.72 -2.46
N SER A 166 6.30 -3.69 -1.25
CA SER A 166 5.61 -3.17 -0.06
C SER A 166 5.34 -1.67 -0.15
N HIS A 167 6.35 -0.86 -0.50
CA HIS A 167 6.18 0.59 -0.65
C HIS A 167 5.23 0.92 -1.80
N TYR A 168 5.31 0.17 -2.91
CA TYR A 168 4.36 0.32 -4.01
C TYR A 168 2.91 0.14 -3.55
N ARG A 169 2.64 -0.95 -2.84
CA ARG A 169 1.29 -1.24 -2.33
C ARG A 169 0.81 -0.18 -1.35
N MET A 170 1.68 0.28 -0.45
CA MET A 170 1.35 1.36 0.48
C MET A 170 1.08 2.69 -0.24
N GLY A 171 1.82 3.00 -1.30
CA GLY A 171 1.56 4.18 -2.14
C GLY A 171 0.26 4.08 -2.92
N VAL A 172 -0.12 2.88 -3.37
CA VAL A 172 -1.46 2.62 -3.94
C VAL A 172 -2.54 2.82 -2.89
N ASP A 173 -2.34 2.28 -1.67
CA ASP A 173 -3.27 2.44 -0.55
C ASP A 173 -3.42 3.92 -0.15
N ALA A 174 -2.35 4.71 -0.24
CA ALA A 174 -2.38 6.16 -0.05
C ALA A 174 -3.18 6.85 -1.17
N LEU A 175 -2.90 6.52 -2.43
CA LEU A 175 -3.57 7.13 -3.58
C LEU A 175 -5.08 6.88 -3.59
N LEU A 176 -5.50 5.67 -3.20
CA LEU A 176 -6.92 5.31 -3.13
C LEU A 176 -7.72 6.19 -2.17
N GLN A 177 -7.09 6.70 -1.10
CA GLN A 177 -7.77 7.57 -0.15
C GLN A 177 -8.23 8.88 -0.79
N HIS A 178 -7.52 9.37 -1.81
CA HIS A 178 -7.84 10.61 -2.53
C HIS A 178 -8.99 10.45 -3.54
N LEU A 179 -9.46 9.22 -3.77
CA LEU A 179 -10.51 8.91 -4.72
C LEU A 179 -11.83 8.60 -4.03
N PRO A 180 -12.97 8.99 -4.63
CA PRO A 180 -14.28 8.57 -4.17
C PRO A 180 -14.42 7.05 -4.30
N GLU A 181 -15.29 6.45 -3.48
CA GLU A 181 -15.60 5.02 -3.54
C GLU A 181 -16.20 4.60 -4.90
N GLY A 182 -16.09 3.32 -5.24
CA GLY A 182 -16.71 2.73 -6.44
C GLY A 182 -15.79 2.68 -7.66
N ALA A 183 -16.34 2.99 -8.84
CA ALA A 183 -15.69 2.78 -10.14
C ALA A 183 -14.29 3.44 -10.26
N PRO A 184 -14.04 4.68 -9.79
CA PRO A 184 -12.72 5.30 -9.90
C PRO A 184 -11.60 4.51 -9.20
N ARG A 185 -11.89 3.93 -8.03
CA ARG A 185 -10.93 3.08 -7.30
C ARG A 185 -10.67 1.77 -8.02
N GLN A 186 -11.70 1.14 -8.57
CA GLN A 186 -11.55 -0.09 -9.34
C GLN A 186 -10.70 0.12 -10.60
N GLN A 187 -10.94 1.22 -11.32
CA GLN A 187 -10.14 1.61 -12.48
C GLN A 187 -8.69 1.85 -12.10
N LEU A 188 -8.44 2.59 -11.02
CA LEU A 188 -7.08 2.80 -10.51
C LEU A 188 -6.41 1.47 -10.14
N LEU A 189 -7.10 0.58 -9.44
CA LEU A 189 -6.56 -0.73 -9.03
C LEU A 189 -6.15 -1.59 -10.22
N THR A 190 -6.89 -1.54 -11.33
CA THR A 190 -6.51 -2.21 -12.58
C THR A 190 -5.25 -1.57 -13.17
N LEU A 191 -5.25 -0.24 -13.31
CA LEU A 191 -4.11 0.53 -13.85
C LEU A 191 -2.81 0.28 -13.08
N VAL A 192 -2.82 0.35 -11.75
CA VAL A 192 -1.60 0.16 -10.94
C VAL A 192 -1.11 -1.28 -10.99
N ARG A 193 -1.99 -2.27 -11.16
CA ARG A 193 -1.56 -3.67 -11.36
C ARG A 193 -0.85 -3.86 -12.70
N GLU A 194 -1.38 -3.27 -13.77
CA GLU A 194 -0.75 -3.26 -15.09
C GLU A 194 0.62 -2.56 -15.04
N TYR A 195 0.69 -1.41 -14.37
CA TYR A 195 1.90 -0.59 -14.30
C TYR A 195 3.00 -1.16 -13.41
N PHE A 196 2.66 -1.96 -12.40
CA PHE A 196 3.62 -2.45 -11.39
C PHE A 196 4.88 -3.10 -11.99
N GLY A 197 4.73 -3.94 -13.02
CA GLY A 197 5.86 -4.60 -13.69
C GLY A 197 6.82 -3.62 -14.37
N TYR A 198 6.30 -2.56 -14.97
CA TYR A 198 7.10 -1.49 -15.58
C TYR A 198 7.88 -0.73 -14.51
N TRP A 199 7.20 -0.32 -13.43
CA TRP A 199 7.81 0.42 -12.33
C TRP A 199 8.92 -0.38 -11.64
N GLN A 200 8.70 -1.68 -11.41
CA GLN A 200 9.69 -2.55 -10.79
C GLN A 200 10.93 -2.75 -11.69
N SER A 201 10.74 -2.81 -13.02
CA SER A 201 11.84 -2.97 -13.98
C SER A 201 12.65 -1.69 -14.17
N PHE A 202 11.98 -0.54 -14.14
CA PHE A 202 12.62 0.77 -14.34
C PHE A 202 12.12 1.79 -13.29
N PRO A 203 12.58 1.67 -12.03
CA PRO A 203 12.24 2.62 -10.98
C PRO A 203 13.00 3.95 -11.17
N PHE A 204 12.83 4.89 -10.23
CA PHE A 204 13.52 6.18 -10.27
C PHE A 204 15.05 6.03 -10.37
N SER A 205 15.70 6.97 -11.05
CA SER A 205 17.16 6.97 -11.24
C SER A 205 17.93 7.02 -9.93
N HIS A 206 17.48 7.79 -8.93
CA HIS A 206 18.17 7.86 -7.63
C HIS A 206 18.12 6.57 -6.83
N HIS A 207 17.12 5.71 -7.07
CA HIS A 207 17.03 4.37 -6.47
C HIS A 207 17.87 3.31 -7.20
N ARG A 208 18.32 3.58 -8.42
CA ARG A 208 19.24 2.67 -9.16
C ARG A 208 20.67 2.80 -8.68
N ASN A 209 21.05 3.96 -8.15
CA ASN A 209 22.43 4.25 -7.72
C ASN A 209 22.74 3.81 -6.27
N SER A 210 21.73 3.44 -5.48
CA SER A 210 21.87 2.98 -4.10
C SER A 210 22.15 1.47 -3.96
N GLY A 211 22.10 0.71 -5.05
CA GLY A 211 22.48 -0.71 -5.10
C GLY A 211 23.90 -0.98 -5.61
N ALA A 212 24.69 0.07 -5.87
CA ALA A 212 26.07 -0.01 -6.36
C ALA A 212 27.06 0.58 -5.34
N ARG A 213 27.03 0.10 -4.10
CA ARG A 213 28.11 0.23 -3.10
C ARG A 213 28.14 -0.97 -2.20
#